data_AF-A0A5C7IYC8-F1
#
_entry.id   AF-A0A5C7IYC8-F1
#
_cell.length_a   1.000
_cell.length_b   1.000
_cell.length_c   1.000
_cell.angle_alpha   90.00
_cell.angle_beta   90.00
_cell.angle_gamma   90.00
#
_symmetry.space_group_name_H-M   'P 1'
#
loop_
_entity.id
_entity.type
_entity.pdbx_description
1 polymer ?
#
loop_
_entity_poly.entity_id
_entity_poly.type
_entity_poly.pdbx_seq_one_letter_code
_entity_poly.pdbx_strand_id
1 'polypeptide(L)'
;MPGGIDPHTHLAMEALRTESIDDFFSGQAAALAGGTTMHIDFVIPVNGSLSAGFKAYERKAKNSCMDYGFHMTITKWDEVVAEEMEIMVKEKGINSFKFFMAYKGILMVNDELLLEGFKRCKSLGALAMVHAENGDAVFEGQKRMIELGITGPEGHALSRPPVLEGEATSRAIRLASFVNVPLYVVHLMSIDAMEEIAKARKSGQRVIGEPVVSGLILDDSGLWAPDFVTAAKYVMSPPIRASGHNKALQAALSSGVLQLVGTDHCAFTSTQKSFGIDDFRKIPNGVNAIHFLILLMMEKQWMHLVWHTMVESGKISPTNYVRLTSTECARIFNIYPRKGATLAGSDADIIILDPNSSFEITTRSHHSRLDTNVFEGMKGKGKVEVTIAGGRIVWENDQLKVVPGSGKYIEMPPFSYLFDGIEKADAKYLSSLHAPVKRFNSAT
;
A
#
# COMPACT_ATOMS: atom_id res chain seq x y z
N MET A 1 17.80 -11.33 9.51
CA MET A 1 17.25 -11.05 8.16
C MET A 1 17.25 -9.54 7.94
N PRO A 2 17.15 -9.00 6.70
CA PRO A 2 16.86 -7.58 6.52
C PRO A 2 15.58 -7.18 7.26
N GLY A 3 15.53 -5.98 7.81
CA GLY A 3 14.28 -5.43 8.36
C GLY A 3 13.22 -5.26 7.27
N GLY A 4 11.94 -5.38 7.67
CA GLY A 4 10.81 -5.23 6.76
C GLY A 4 10.73 -3.82 6.17
N ILE A 5 10.21 -3.72 4.95
CA ILE A 5 9.90 -2.47 4.29
C ILE A 5 8.41 -2.48 3.95
N ASP A 6 7.64 -1.60 4.59
CA ASP A 6 6.21 -1.47 4.33
C ASP A 6 5.95 -0.33 3.32
N PRO A 7 5.63 -0.62 2.05
CA PRO A 7 5.43 0.42 1.05
C PRO A 7 4.06 1.09 1.14
N HIS A 8 3.21 0.72 2.09
CA HIS A 8 1.83 1.20 2.11
C HIS A 8 1.37 1.62 3.50
N THR A 9 1.61 2.88 3.82
CA THR A 9 1.23 3.49 5.09
C THR A 9 0.61 4.87 4.88
N HIS A 10 -0.23 5.29 5.84
CA HIS A 10 -0.88 6.59 5.88
C HIS A 10 -0.81 7.16 7.30
N LEU A 11 0.37 7.65 7.70
CA LEU A 11 0.62 8.21 9.02
C LEU A 11 0.26 9.70 9.08
N ALA A 12 -0.52 10.08 10.10
CA ALA A 12 -1.12 11.40 10.24
C ALA A 12 -1.80 11.88 8.93
N MET A 13 -2.56 11.00 8.28
CA MET A 13 -3.30 11.31 7.06
C MET A 13 -4.64 11.96 7.40
N GLU A 14 -4.93 13.11 6.79
CA GLU A 14 -6.22 13.78 6.92
C GLU A 14 -7.29 13.06 6.10
N ALA A 15 -8.36 12.60 6.75
CA ALA A 15 -9.47 11.87 6.11
C ALA A 15 -10.82 12.28 6.72
N LEU A 16 -11.82 12.60 5.89
CA LEU A 16 -13.21 12.84 6.29
C LEU A 16 -13.37 13.71 7.56
N ARG A 17 -12.59 14.80 7.67
CA ARG A 17 -12.58 15.79 8.78
C ARG A 17 -11.88 15.33 10.07
N THR A 18 -11.15 14.22 10.03
CA THR A 18 -10.28 13.78 11.12
C THR A 18 -8.90 13.42 10.55
N GLU A 19 -8.00 12.95 11.41
CA GLU A 19 -6.67 12.50 11.04
C GLU A 19 -6.48 11.06 11.52
N SER A 20 -5.72 10.24 10.76
CA SER A 20 -5.31 8.92 11.27
C SER A 20 -4.57 9.09 12.60
N ILE A 21 -4.83 8.18 13.54
CA ILE A 21 -4.47 8.41 14.94
C ILE A 21 -2.98 8.20 15.23
N ASP A 22 -2.30 7.39 14.41
CA ASP A 22 -0.86 7.23 14.44
C ASP A 22 -0.18 8.30 13.60
N ASP A 23 0.80 8.97 14.19
CA ASP A 23 1.68 9.91 13.51
C ASP A 23 2.99 9.22 13.07
N PHE A 24 3.90 10.00 12.46
CA PHE A 24 5.20 9.50 12.03
C PHE A 24 6.04 8.95 13.19
N PHE A 25 5.89 9.43 14.43
CA PHE A 25 6.63 8.85 15.54
C PHE A 25 5.97 7.55 16.02
N SER A 26 4.67 7.59 16.30
CA SER A 26 3.96 6.47 16.90
C SER A 26 3.83 5.27 15.97
N GLY A 27 3.50 5.50 14.69
CA GLY A 27 3.41 4.45 13.68
C GLY A 27 4.76 3.80 13.41
N GLN A 28 5.83 4.60 13.29
CA GLN A 28 7.18 4.08 13.08
C GLN A 28 7.75 3.35 14.31
N ALA A 29 7.49 3.87 15.52
CA ALA A 29 7.90 3.22 16.76
C ALA A 29 7.32 1.79 16.86
N ALA A 30 6.07 1.64 16.45
CA ALA A 30 5.39 0.35 16.41
C ALA A 30 5.85 -0.56 15.25
N ALA A 31 6.14 0.03 14.07
CA ALA A 31 6.76 -0.69 12.96
C ALA A 31 8.10 -1.32 13.38
N LEU A 32 8.95 -0.55 14.09
CA LEU A 32 10.23 -1.01 14.62
C LEU A 32 10.07 -2.16 15.64
N ALA A 33 9.05 -2.10 16.51
CA ALA A 33 8.74 -3.19 17.43
C ALA A 33 8.30 -4.48 16.71
N GLY A 34 7.70 -4.35 15.52
CA GLY A 34 7.29 -5.47 14.66
C GLY A 34 8.35 -5.92 13.65
N GLY A 35 9.56 -5.35 13.68
CA GLY A 35 10.66 -5.71 12.77
C GLY A 35 10.65 -5.03 11.40
N THR A 36 9.74 -4.08 11.18
CA THR A 36 9.79 -3.18 10.01
C THR A 36 10.74 -2.04 10.31
N THR A 37 11.67 -1.75 9.40
CA THR A 37 12.73 -0.74 9.57
C THR A 37 12.67 0.39 8.55
N MET A 38 11.74 0.31 7.60
CA MET A 38 11.43 1.39 6.69
C MET A 38 9.96 1.33 6.28
N HIS A 39 9.35 2.49 6.06
CA HIS A 39 8.04 2.57 5.40
C HIS A 39 8.05 3.57 4.24
N ILE A 40 7.08 3.46 3.35
CA ILE A 40 6.81 4.48 2.32
C ILE A 40 5.38 4.97 2.51
N ASP A 41 5.24 6.28 2.69
CA ASP A 41 3.96 6.92 3.02
C ASP A 41 3.40 7.68 1.81
N PHE A 42 2.08 7.84 1.73
CA PHE A 42 1.43 8.54 0.62
C PHE A 42 1.22 10.02 0.95
N VAL A 43 1.97 10.88 0.25
CA VAL A 43 1.77 12.33 0.32
C VAL A 43 0.50 12.71 -0.42
N ILE A 44 -0.39 13.42 0.27
CA ILE A 44 -1.60 14.01 -0.31
C ILE A 44 -1.33 15.48 -0.69
N PRO A 45 -1.57 15.90 -1.95
CA PRO A 45 -1.42 17.29 -2.38
C PRO A 45 -2.31 18.25 -1.59
N VAL A 46 -1.78 19.44 -1.29
CA VAL A 46 -2.56 20.52 -0.64
C VAL A 46 -3.15 21.40 -1.74
N ASN A 47 -4.48 21.45 -1.84
CA ASN A 47 -5.20 22.17 -2.91
C ASN A 47 -4.68 21.81 -4.32
N GLY A 48 -4.22 20.56 -4.49
CA GLY A 48 -3.68 20.06 -5.74
C GLY A 48 -2.24 20.47 -6.08
N SER A 49 -1.51 21.16 -5.18
CA SER A 49 -0.06 21.35 -5.32
C SER A 49 0.71 20.20 -4.65
N LEU A 50 1.52 19.53 -5.45
CA LEU A 50 2.38 18.43 -4.99
C LEU A 50 3.49 18.97 -4.09
N SER A 51 4.08 20.12 -4.43
CA SER A 51 5.15 20.74 -3.65
C SER A 51 4.67 21.19 -2.26
N ALA A 52 3.44 21.71 -2.17
CA ALA A 52 2.83 22.07 -0.90
C ALA A 52 2.52 20.83 -0.05
N GLY A 53 2.01 19.76 -0.68
CA GLY A 53 1.81 18.46 -0.03
C GLY A 53 3.10 17.88 0.53
N PHE A 54 4.16 17.85 -0.28
CA PHE A 54 5.49 17.37 0.13
C PHE A 54 6.00 18.14 1.36
N LYS A 55 5.97 19.47 1.31
CA LYS A 55 6.36 20.31 2.46
C LYS A 55 5.52 20.06 3.71
N ALA A 56 4.25 19.69 3.55
CA ALA A 56 3.39 19.34 4.69
C ALA A 56 3.85 18.01 5.32
N TYR A 57 4.11 17.00 4.50
CA TYR A 57 4.59 15.70 4.97
C TYR A 57 6.01 15.76 5.53
N GLU A 58 6.91 16.57 4.97
CA GLU A 58 8.22 16.86 5.58
C GLU A 58 8.06 17.41 7.01
N ARG A 59 7.06 18.26 7.26
CA ARG A 59 6.77 18.76 8.62
C ARG A 59 6.25 17.66 9.52
N LYS A 60 5.34 16.80 9.04
CA LYS A 60 4.80 15.66 9.81
C LYS A 60 5.93 14.68 10.17
N ALA A 61 6.86 14.43 9.24
CA ALA A 61 7.96 13.49 9.40
C ALA A 61 9.15 14.02 10.23
N LYS A 62 9.15 15.28 10.70
CA LYS A 62 10.22 15.81 11.58
C LYS A 62 10.43 14.99 12.86
N ASN A 63 9.39 14.34 13.35
CA ASN A 63 9.44 13.51 14.55
C ASN A 63 9.71 12.01 14.25
N SER A 64 9.96 11.65 13.00
CA SER A 64 10.22 10.26 12.58
C SER A 64 11.37 9.60 13.38
N CYS A 65 11.20 8.34 13.76
CA CYS A 65 12.20 7.51 14.43
C CYS A 65 12.71 6.32 13.59
N MET A 66 12.14 6.12 12.39
CA MET A 66 12.48 5.08 11.42
C MET A 66 12.73 5.72 10.06
N ASP A 67 13.56 5.09 9.23
CA ASP A 67 13.78 5.55 7.86
C ASP A 67 12.48 5.47 7.05
N TYR A 68 12.28 6.40 6.13
CA TYR A 68 11.02 6.51 5.38
C TYR A 68 11.22 7.06 3.98
N GLY A 69 10.31 6.75 3.07
CA GLY A 69 10.19 7.36 1.75
C GLY A 69 8.79 7.93 1.51
N PHE A 70 8.57 8.54 0.36
CA PHE A 70 7.27 9.06 -0.04
C PHE A 70 6.83 8.62 -1.43
N HIS A 71 5.57 8.22 -1.54
CA HIS A 71 4.80 8.23 -2.78
C HIS A 71 4.08 9.58 -2.90
N MET A 72 3.86 10.06 -4.13
CA MET A 72 3.07 11.27 -4.35
C MET A 72 1.72 10.96 -4.98
N THR A 73 0.62 11.38 -4.35
CA THR A 73 -0.72 11.21 -4.91
C THR A 73 -1.00 12.27 -5.97
N ILE A 74 -1.65 11.87 -7.06
CA ILE A 74 -2.15 12.74 -8.12
C ILE A 74 -3.68 12.73 -8.09
N THR A 75 -4.28 13.85 -7.69
CA THR A 75 -5.74 14.01 -7.54
C THR A 75 -6.40 14.80 -8.68
N LYS A 76 -5.58 15.44 -9.52
CA LYS A 76 -5.99 16.18 -10.72
C LYS A 76 -4.84 16.19 -11.72
N TRP A 77 -5.11 16.65 -12.94
CA TRP A 77 -4.11 16.76 -13.98
C TRP A 77 -4.18 18.11 -14.69
N ASP A 78 -3.04 18.77 -14.80
CA ASP A 78 -2.80 19.97 -15.61
C ASP A 78 -1.27 20.11 -15.85
N GLU A 79 -0.86 21.09 -16.65
CA GLU A 79 0.57 21.32 -16.96
C GLU A 79 1.39 21.62 -15.70
N VAL A 80 0.81 22.30 -14.71
CA VAL A 80 1.47 22.62 -13.43
C VAL A 80 1.76 21.34 -12.65
N VAL A 81 0.80 20.42 -12.55
CA VAL A 81 1.01 19.10 -11.95
C VAL A 81 2.11 18.33 -12.70
N ALA A 82 2.12 18.38 -14.03
CA ALA A 82 3.16 17.72 -14.81
C ALA A 82 4.56 18.28 -14.52
N GLU A 83 4.72 19.60 -14.37
CA GLU A 83 5.96 20.25 -13.94
C GLU A 83 6.34 19.87 -12.51
N GLU A 84 5.39 19.92 -11.57
CA GLU A 84 5.64 19.55 -10.18
C GLU A 84 6.05 18.08 -10.03
N MET A 85 5.53 17.16 -10.86
CA MET A 85 5.98 15.76 -10.88
C MET A 85 7.47 15.65 -11.22
N GLU A 86 7.97 16.49 -12.13
CA GLU A 86 9.41 16.50 -12.46
C GLU A 86 10.25 17.04 -11.32
N ILE A 87 9.78 18.06 -10.58
CA ILE A 87 10.42 18.53 -9.35
C ILE A 87 10.45 17.39 -8.32
N MET A 88 9.33 16.67 -8.12
CA MET A 88 9.25 15.56 -7.17
C MET A 88 10.28 14.47 -7.49
N VAL A 89 10.45 14.14 -8.77
CA VAL A 89 11.41 13.12 -9.23
C VAL A 89 12.86 13.61 -9.15
N LYS A 90 13.16 14.77 -9.74
CA LYS A 90 14.54 15.25 -9.91
C LYS A 90 15.13 15.87 -8.66
N GLU A 91 14.32 16.52 -7.82
CA GLU A 91 14.80 17.28 -6.67
C GLU A 91 14.39 16.69 -5.32
N LYS A 92 13.29 15.94 -5.26
CA LYS A 92 12.76 15.39 -3.99
C LYS A 92 12.93 13.89 -3.85
N GLY A 93 13.47 13.21 -4.87
CA GLY A 93 13.73 11.76 -4.81
C GLY A 93 12.46 10.90 -4.68
N ILE A 94 11.36 11.31 -5.30
CA ILE A 94 10.13 10.51 -5.40
C ILE A 94 10.09 9.84 -6.77
N ASN A 95 10.06 8.51 -6.83
CA ASN A 95 9.97 7.75 -8.09
C ASN A 95 8.64 7.03 -8.27
N SER A 96 7.58 7.43 -7.57
CA SER A 96 6.30 6.71 -7.59
C SER A 96 5.12 7.63 -7.36
N PHE A 97 4.10 7.50 -8.20
CA PHE A 97 2.92 8.36 -8.23
C PHE A 97 1.63 7.56 -8.16
N LYS A 98 0.72 7.95 -7.25
CA LYS A 98 -0.52 7.23 -6.96
C LYS A 98 -1.73 7.93 -7.57
N PHE A 99 -2.50 7.17 -8.34
CA PHE A 99 -3.77 7.59 -8.94
C PHE A 99 -4.93 6.82 -8.30
N PHE A 100 -6.09 7.45 -8.22
CA PHE A 100 -7.31 6.83 -7.71
C PHE A 100 -8.33 6.67 -8.83
N MET A 101 -8.80 5.45 -9.07
CA MET A 101 -9.90 5.16 -9.99
C MET A 101 -11.27 5.16 -9.29
N ALA A 102 -11.24 5.33 -7.96
CA ALA A 102 -12.38 5.40 -7.06
C ALA A 102 -12.44 6.76 -6.35
N TYR A 103 -13.36 6.90 -5.37
CA TYR A 103 -13.61 8.15 -4.65
C TYR A 103 -14.08 9.29 -5.57
N LYS A 104 -15.16 9.01 -6.31
CA LYS A 104 -15.80 9.93 -7.25
C LYS A 104 -16.04 11.30 -6.61
N GLY A 105 -15.56 12.35 -7.27
CA GLY A 105 -15.70 13.74 -6.81
C GLY A 105 -14.72 14.18 -5.72
N ILE A 106 -13.79 13.31 -5.28
CA ILE A 106 -12.79 13.64 -4.27
C ILE A 106 -11.37 13.39 -4.80
N LEU A 107 -11.04 12.15 -5.14
CA LEU A 107 -9.69 11.75 -5.59
C LEU A 107 -9.69 11.12 -6.99
N MET A 108 -10.88 10.71 -7.49
CA MET A 108 -11.01 9.97 -8.74
C MET A 108 -10.46 10.76 -9.93
N VAL A 109 -9.58 10.14 -10.69
CA VAL A 109 -9.19 10.57 -12.04
C VAL A 109 -9.91 9.72 -13.08
N ASN A 110 -10.29 10.33 -14.20
CA ASN A 110 -10.85 9.61 -15.35
C ASN A 110 -9.73 9.00 -16.20
N ASP A 111 -10.08 8.20 -17.21
CA ASP A 111 -9.10 7.52 -18.06
C ASP A 111 -8.22 8.48 -18.87
N GLU A 112 -8.74 9.66 -19.26
CA GLU A 112 -7.98 10.69 -19.97
C GLU A 112 -6.82 11.21 -19.09
N LEU A 113 -7.13 11.61 -17.86
CA LEU A 113 -6.11 12.09 -16.92
C LEU A 113 -5.16 10.98 -16.48
N LEU A 114 -5.66 9.75 -16.35
CA LEU A 114 -4.82 8.59 -16.03
C LEU A 114 -3.80 8.31 -17.14
N LEU A 115 -4.19 8.44 -18.41
CA LEU A 115 -3.28 8.28 -19.56
C LEU A 115 -2.18 9.35 -19.57
N GLU A 116 -2.52 10.61 -19.31
CA GLU A 116 -1.51 11.68 -19.23
C GLU A 116 -0.55 11.47 -18.06
N GLY A 117 -1.08 11.07 -16.89
CA GLY A 117 -0.28 10.67 -15.74
C GLY A 117 0.68 9.52 -16.07
N PHE A 118 0.20 8.48 -16.76
CA PHE A 118 1.01 7.34 -17.18
C PHE A 118 2.12 7.74 -18.16
N LYS A 119 1.82 8.59 -19.14
CA LYS A 119 2.84 9.13 -20.07
C LYS A 119 3.91 9.91 -19.31
N ARG A 120 3.51 10.74 -18.33
CA ARG A 120 4.45 11.51 -17.53
C ARG A 120 5.31 10.62 -16.64
N CYS A 121 4.70 9.67 -15.93
CA CYS A 121 5.40 8.64 -15.15
C CYS A 121 6.46 7.93 -16.00
N LYS A 122 6.10 7.51 -17.22
CA LYS A 122 7.04 6.90 -18.16
C LYS A 122 8.21 7.82 -18.51
N SER A 123 7.93 9.07 -18.87
CA SER A 123 8.97 10.04 -19.25
C SER A 123 9.96 10.36 -18.11
N LEU A 124 9.49 10.27 -16.86
CA LEU A 124 10.28 10.55 -15.68
C LEU A 124 10.96 9.30 -15.09
N GLY A 125 10.69 8.11 -15.64
CA GLY A 125 11.15 6.85 -15.04
C GLY A 125 10.52 6.56 -13.68
N ALA A 126 9.31 7.07 -13.42
CA ALA A 126 8.60 6.92 -12.17
C ALA A 126 7.48 5.88 -12.28
N LEU A 127 7.30 5.06 -11.24
CA LEU A 127 6.32 3.99 -11.18
C LEU A 127 4.90 4.55 -11.00
N ALA A 128 4.00 4.18 -11.91
CA ALA A 128 2.58 4.51 -11.77
C ALA A 128 1.91 3.51 -10.82
N MET A 129 1.22 4.02 -9.80
CA MET A 129 0.47 3.24 -8.82
C MET A 129 -1.02 3.54 -8.93
N VAL A 130 -1.88 2.53 -8.79
CA VAL A 130 -3.34 2.72 -8.90
C VAL A 130 -4.09 2.10 -7.74
N HIS A 131 -5.00 2.87 -7.13
CA HIS A 131 -6.12 2.32 -6.37
C HIS A 131 -7.21 1.97 -7.38
N ALA A 132 -7.44 0.67 -7.59
CA ALA A 132 -8.23 0.16 -8.69
C ALA A 132 -9.58 -0.39 -8.21
N GLU A 133 -10.56 0.49 -7.97
CA GLU A 133 -11.99 0.15 -7.93
C GLU A 133 -12.72 1.05 -8.95
N ASN A 134 -13.80 0.56 -9.57
CA ASN A 134 -14.60 1.40 -10.47
C ASN A 134 -15.40 2.44 -9.67
N GLY A 135 -14.93 3.68 -9.63
CA GLY A 135 -15.52 4.74 -8.80
C GLY A 135 -16.97 5.08 -9.11
N ASP A 136 -17.38 5.01 -10.37
CA ASP A 136 -18.77 5.26 -10.77
C ASP A 136 -19.69 4.14 -10.29
N ALA A 137 -19.28 2.88 -10.47
CA ALA A 137 -20.04 1.72 -10.02
C ALA A 137 -20.07 1.60 -8.49
N VAL A 138 -18.98 1.97 -7.80
CA VAL A 138 -18.97 2.05 -6.32
C VAL A 138 -19.96 3.11 -5.84
N PHE A 139 -19.99 4.30 -6.47
CA PHE A 139 -20.94 5.35 -6.11
C PHE A 139 -22.40 4.91 -6.29
N GLU A 140 -22.70 4.24 -7.41
CA GLU A 140 -24.02 3.67 -7.64
C GLU A 140 -24.36 2.55 -6.63
N GLY A 141 -23.41 1.66 -6.34
CA GLY A 141 -23.57 0.62 -5.33
C GLY A 141 -23.84 1.20 -3.93
N GLN A 142 -23.18 2.28 -3.56
CA GLN A 142 -23.42 2.99 -2.29
C GLN A 142 -24.83 3.56 -2.23
N LYS A 143 -25.29 4.21 -3.31
CA LYS A 143 -26.66 4.73 -3.42
C LYS A 143 -27.69 3.61 -3.28
N ARG A 144 -27.47 2.50 -3.99
CA ARG A 144 -28.34 1.31 -3.94
C ARG A 144 -28.44 0.72 -2.53
N MET A 145 -27.34 0.60 -1.79
CA MET A 145 -27.38 0.06 -0.41
C MET A 145 -28.22 0.95 0.51
N ILE A 146 -28.06 2.27 0.41
CA ILE A 146 -28.83 3.23 1.20
C ILE A 146 -30.33 3.21 0.83
N GLU A 147 -30.66 3.10 -0.46
CA GLU A 147 -32.05 2.97 -0.93
C GLU A 147 -32.73 1.68 -0.43
N LEU A 148 -31.95 0.62 -0.20
CA LEU A 148 -32.40 -0.63 0.43
C LEU A 148 -32.49 -0.55 1.96
N GLY A 149 -32.17 0.59 2.57
CA GLY A 149 -32.13 0.77 4.03
C GLY A 149 -30.92 0.14 4.71
N ILE A 150 -29.89 -0.27 3.95
CA ILE A 150 -28.66 -0.85 4.49
C ILE A 150 -27.68 0.29 4.78
N THR A 151 -27.60 0.68 6.05
CA THR A 151 -26.76 1.79 6.51
C THR A 151 -25.55 1.36 7.33
N GLY A 152 -25.50 0.09 7.76
CA GLY A 152 -24.42 -0.47 8.59
C GLY A 152 -23.14 -0.79 7.80
N PRO A 153 -22.04 -1.15 8.49
CA PRO A 153 -20.74 -1.46 7.89
C PRO A 153 -20.77 -2.53 6.79
N GLU A 154 -21.71 -3.49 6.83
CA GLU A 154 -21.94 -4.49 5.79
C GLU A 154 -22.31 -3.86 4.44
N GLY A 155 -23.05 -2.73 4.47
CA GLY A 155 -23.37 -1.94 3.28
C GLY A 155 -22.11 -1.44 2.56
N HIS A 156 -21.01 -1.21 3.29
CA HIS A 156 -19.74 -0.82 2.69
C HIS A 156 -19.18 -1.90 1.77
N ALA A 157 -19.11 -3.15 2.22
CA ALA A 157 -18.62 -4.25 1.38
C ALA A 157 -19.59 -4.59 0.24
N LEU A 158 -20.90 -4.59 0.53
CA LEU A 158 -21.94 -4.86 -0.47
C LEU A 158 -21.99 -3.80 -1.59
N SER A 159 -21.65 -2.54 -1.28
CA SER A 159 -21.62 -1.45 -2.27
C SER A 159 -20.52 -1.60 -3.33
N ARG A 160 -19.52 -2.45 -3.10
CA ARG A 160 -18.31 -2.54 -3.93
C ARG A 160 -17.83 -3.99 -4.10
N PRO A 161 -18.60 -4.85 -4.77
CA PRO A 161 -18.24 -6.25 -4.96
C PRO A 161 -16.89 -6.41 -5.70
N PRO A 162 -16.20 -7.56 -5.55
CA PRO A 162 -14.84 -7.76 -6.08
C PRO A 162 -14.73 -7.58 -7.60
N VAL A 163 -15.81 -7.79 -8.34
CA VAL A 163 -15.86 -7.51 -9.79
C VAL A 163 -15.51 -6.06 -10.15
N LEU A 164 -15.80 -5.08 -9.28
CA LEU A 164 -15.45 -3.68 -9.51
C LEU A 164 -13.96 -3.40 -9.33
N GLU A 165 -13.30 -4.16 -8.46
CA GLU A 165 -11.84 -4.13 -8.29
C GLU A 165 -11.16 -4.81 -9.49
N GLY A 166 -11.70 -5.95 -9.94
CA GLY A 166 -11.27 -6.66 -11.13
C GLY A 166 -11.37 -5.82 -12.40
N GLU A 167 -12.51 -5.16 -12.64
CA GLU A 167 -12.71 -4.29 -13.82
C GLU A 167 -11.68 -3.16 -13.86
N ALA A 168 -11.55 -2.39 -12.77
CA ALA A 168 -10.64 -1.27 -12.71
C ALA A 168 -9.17 -1.72 -12.83
N THR A 169 -8.81 -2.86 -12.23
CA THR A 169 -7.48 -3.45 -12.39
C THR A 169 -7.22 -3.81 -13.85
N SER A 170 -8.17 -4.51 -14.48
CA SER A 170 -8.12 -4.89 -15.90
C SER A 170 -8.00 -3.67 -16.82
N ARG A 171 -8.70 -2.56 -16.51
CA ARG A 171 -8.64 -1.30 -17.26
C ARG A 171 -7.31 -0.58 -17.09
N ALA A 172 -6.83 -0.40 -15.85
CA ALA A 172 -5.54 0.22 -15.59
C ALA A 172 -4.39 -0.51 -16.29
N ILE A 173 -4.41 -1.85 -16.27
CA ILE A 173 -3.43 -2.70 -16.97
C ILE A 173 -3.44 -2.43 -18.48
N ARG A 174 -4.63 -2.39 -19.13
CA ARG A 174 -4.73 -2.09 -20.57
C ARG A 174 -4.20 -0.71 -20.91
N LEU A 175 -4.52 0.30 -20.10
CA LEU A 175 -4.06 1.68 -20.33
C LEU A 175 -2.55 1.81 -20.11
N ALA A 176 -2.00 1.16 -19.08
CA ALA A 176 -0.56 1.13 -18.84
C ALA A 176 0.19 0.39 -19.97
N SER A 177 -0.37 -0.72 -20.47
CA SER A 177 0.17 -1.44 -21.62
C SER A 177 0.12 -0.61 -22.90
N PHE A 178 -0.92 0.21 -23.10
CA PHE A 178 -1.03 1.11 -24.26
C PHE A 178 0.05 2.20 -24.23
N VAL A 179 0.37 2.74 -23.05
CA VAL A 179 1.44 3.72 -22.86
C VAL A 179 2.83 3.05 -22.83
N ASN A 180 2.90 1.75 -22.56
CA ASN A 180 4.12 0.98 -22.28
C ASN A 180 4.86 1.53 -21.05
N VAL A 181 4.17 1.61 -19.91
CA VAL A 181 4.70 2.01 -18.60
C VAL A 181 4.51 0.87 -17.58
N PRO A 182 5.44 0.65 -16.62
CA PRO A 182 5.21 -0.28 -15.53
C PRO A 182 4.07 0.20 -14.63
N LEU A 183 3.27 -0.74 -14.14
CA LEU A 183 2.10 -0.46 -13.31
C LEU A 183 2.21 -1.19 -11.97
N TYR A 184 1.86 -0.49 -10.90
CA TYR A 184 1.74 -1.04 -9.56
C TYR A 184 0.29 -0.94 -9.07
N VAL A 185 -0.35 -2.07 -8.85
CA VAL A 185 -1.69 -2.15 -8.30
C VAL A 185 -1.56 -2.35 -6.79
N VAL A 186 -1.91 -1.32 -6.03
CA VAL A 186 -1.86 -1.33 -4.56
C VAL A 186 -3.01 -2.14 -3.97
N HIS A 187 -2.87 -2.54 -2.69
CA HIS A 187 -3.91 -3.15 -1.85
C HIS A 187 -4.90 -4.06 -2.60
N LEU A 188 -4.40 -5.10 -3.26
CA LEU A 188 -5.21 -6.16 -3.87
C LEU A 188 -5.91 -6.98 -2.80
N MET A 189 -7.23 -7.01 -2.85
CA MET A 189 -8.08 -7.70 -1.90
C MET A 189 -8.84 -8.88 -2.51
N SER A 190 -8.96 -8.96 -3.84
CA SER A 190 -9.81 -9.96 -4.52
C SER A 190 -9.10 -10.90 -5.50
N ILE A 191 -9.80 -11.99 -5.83
CA ILE A 191 -9.38 -12.98 -6.83
C ILE A 191 -9.48 -12.35 -8.21
N ASP A 192 -10.57 -11.64 -8.48
CA ASP A 192 -10.85 -10.95 -9.73
C ASP A 192 -9.68 -10.05 -10.13
N ALA A 193 -9.19 -9.20 -9.22
CA ALA A 193 -8.04 -8.34 -9.49
C ALA A 193 -6.72 -9.14 -9.62
N MET A 194 -6.51 -10.16 -8.78
CA MET A 194 -5.34 -11.04 -8.87
C MET A 194 -5.26 -11.78 -10.21
N GLU A 195 -6.39 -12.24 -10.77
CA GLU A 195 -6.44 -12.94 -12.06
C GLU A 195 -6.03 -12.02 -13.21
N GLU A 196 -6.42 -10.74 -13.16
CA GLU A 196 -6.02 -9.76 -14.16
C GLU A 196 -4.51 -9.49 -14.13
N ILE A 197 -3.91 -9.42 -12.93
CA ILE A 197 -2.45 -9.33 -12.78
C ILE A 197 -1.77 -10.59 -13.30
N ALA A 198 -2.30 -11.78 -12.99
CA ALA A 198 -1.76 -13.03 -13.50
C ALA A 198 -1.77 -13.09 -15.03
N LYS A 199 -2.89 -12.68 -15.67
CA LYS A 199 -3.02 -12.60 -17.13
C LYS A 199 -2.01 -11.61 -17.72
N ALA A 200 -1.89 -10.41 -17.15
CA ALA A 200 -0.97 -9.38 -17.62
C ALA A 200 0.49 -9.85 -17.55
N ARG A 201 0.91 -10.40 -16.41
CA ARG A 201 2.27 -10.90 -16.20
C ARG A 201 2.58 -12.08 -17.12
N LYS A 202 1.64 -13.00 -17.32
CA LYS A 202 1.77 -14.10 -18.28
C LYS A 202 2.00 -13.60 -19.71
N SER A 203 1.41 -12.47 -20.08
CA SER A 203 1.64 -11.82 -21.38
C SER A 203 2.94 -10.99 -21.47
N GLY A 204 3.77 -10.99 -20.42
CA GLY A 204 5.03 -10.25 -20.36
C GLY A 204 4.91 -8.79 -19.94
N GLN A 205 3.73 -8.34 -19.52
CA GLN A 205 3.54 -6.96 -19.03
C GLN A 205 4.18 -6.79 -17.65
N ARG A 206 4.72 -5.59 -17.41
CA ARG A 206 5.40 -5.22 -16.16
C ARG A 206 4.40 -4.69 -15.15
N VAL A 207 3.61 -5.60 -14.60
CA VAL A 207 2.60 -5.28 -13.59
C VAL A 207 3.02 -5.87 -12.24
N ILE A 208 2.96 -5.04 -11.22
CA ILE A 208 3.20 -5.37 -9.83
C ILE A 208 1.85 -5.39 -9.10
N GLY A 209 1.62 -6.41 -8.28
CA GLY A 209 0.49 -6.50 -7.38
C GLY A 209 0.93 -6.59 -5.93
N GLU A 210 0.37 -5.72 -5.10
CA GLU A 210 0.56 -5.66 -3.65
C GLU A 210 -0.72 -6.06 -2.93
N PRO A 211 -0.86 -7.29 -2.45
CA PRO A 211 -1.84 -7.61 -1.42
C PRO A 211 -1.46 -6.98 -0.09
N VAL A 212 -2.45 -6.74 0.77
CA VAL A 212 -2.23 -6.26 2.14
C VAL A 212 -2.50 -7.35 3.18
N VAL A 213 -1.85 -7.23 4.33
CA VAL A 213 -1.92 -8.21 5.44
C VAL A 213 -3.36 -8.53 5.85
N SER A 214 -4.25 -7.53 5.90
CA SER A 214 -5.67 -7.74 6.18
C SER A 214 -6.34 -8.67 5.16
N GLY A 215 -6.10 -8.47 3.86
CA GLY A 215 -6.60 -9.33 2.79
C GLY A 215 -5.98 -10.72 2.75
N LEU A 216 -4.76 -10.89 3.29
CA LEU A 216 -4.09 -12.20 3.36
C LEU A 216 -4.61 -13.07 4.49
N ILE A 217 -5.01 -12.48 5.61
CA ILE A 217 -5.24 -13.21 6.86
C ILE A 217 -6.72 -13.23 7.25
N LEU A 218 -7.42 -12.10 7.06
CA LEU A 218 -8.81 -11.95 7.48
C LEU A 218 -9.77 -12.36 6.37
N ASP A 219 -11.03 -12.54 6.75
CA ASP A 219 -12.17 -12.52 5.86
C ASP A 219 -13.21 -11.50 6.35
N ASP A 220 -14.26 -11.31 5.56
CA ASP A 220 -15.29 -10.30 5.81
C ASP A 220 -16.25 -10.65 6.96
N SER A 221 -16.10 -11.79 7.64
CA SER A 221 -16.98 -12.21 8.73
C SER A 221 -17.13 -11.15 9.82
N GLY A 222 -16.05 -10.41 10.10
CA GLY A 222 -16.04 -9.32 11.08
C GLY A 222 -16.99 -8.16 10.73
N LEU A 223 -17.25 -7.90 9.44
CA LEU A 223 -18.17 -6.85 8.99
C LEU A 223 -19.63 -7.18 9.29
N TRP A 224 -19.95 -8.45 9.53
CA TRP A 224 -21.30 -8.94 9.83
C TRP A 224 -21.59 -9.04 11.33
N ALA A 225 -20.67 -8.56 12.18
CA ALA A 225 -20.89 -8.55 13.62
C ALA A 225 -22.09 -7.65 13.99
N PRO A 226 -22.95 -8.07 14.94
CA PRO A 226 -24.11 -7.27 15.35
C PRO A 226 -23.71 -5.99 16.10
N ASP A 227 -22.53 -5.98 16.72
CA ASP A 227 -21.97 -4.80 17.38
C ASP A 227 -21.29 -3.88 16.36
N PHE A 228 -21.76 -2.63 16.27
CA PHE A 228 -21.27 -1.65 15.30
C PHE A 228 -19.76 -1.40 15.45
N VAL A 229 -19.25 -1.26 16.67
CA VAL A 229 -17.83 -0.96 16.91
C VAL A 229 -16.95 -2.11 16.39
N THR A 230 -17.39 -3.35 16.63
CA THR A 230 -16.74 -4.57 16.13
C THR A 230 -16.79 -4.68 14.62
N ALA A 231 -17.90 -4.31 13.97
CA ALA A 231 -18.00 -4.34 12.52
C ALA A 231 -17.22 -3.20 11.85
N ALA A 232 -17.35 -1.97 12.36
CA ALA A 232 -16.77 -0.77 11.76
C ALA A 232 -15.23 -0.76 11.74
N LYS A 233 -14.55 -1.47 12.65
CA LYS A 233 -13.08 -1.58 12.61
C LYS A 233 -12.55 -2.32 11.37
N TYR A 234 -13.36 -3.13 10.68
CA TYR A 234 -12.97 -3.84 9.45
C TYR A 234 -13.21 -3.02 8.17
N VAL A 235 -13.78 -1.81 8.28
CA VAL A 235 -14.11 -0.96 7.12
C VAL A 235 -12.83 -0.34 6.52
N MET A 236 -12.45 -0.81 5.33
CA MET A 236 -11.40 -0.26 4.45
C MET A 236 -11.76 -0.41 2.97
N SER A 237 -10.99 0.21 2.07
CA SER A 237 -11.28 0.25 0.64
C SER A 237 -10.02 -0.09 -0.19
N PRO A 238 -10.02 -1.16 -1.00
CA PRO A 238 -11.09 -2.15 -1.18
C PRO A 238 -11.39 -2.92 0.11
N PRO A 239 -12.61 -3.46 0.30
CA PRO A 239 -13.00 -4.11 1.54
C PRO A 239 -12.32 -5.49 1.67
N ILE A 240 -12.15 -5.92 2.92
CA ILE A 240 -11.84 -7.33 3.22
C ILE A 240 -12.94 -8.20 2.60
N ARG A 241 -12.54 -9.28 1.94
CA ARG A 241 -13.43 -10.12 1.12
C ARG A 241 -13.84 -11.39 1.85
N ALA A 242 -14.88 -12.04 1.35
CA ALA A 242 -15.31 -13.35 1.80
C ALA A 242 -14.18 -14.39 1.77
N SER A 243 -14.34 -15.42 2.61
CA SER A 243 -13.36 -16.51 2.74
C SER A 243 -13.05 -17.16 1.38
N GLY A 244 -11.78 -17.49 1.15
CA GLY A 244 -11.28 -18.04 -0.11
C GLY A 244 -10.45 -17.05 -0.91
N HIS A 245 -10.80 -15.76 -0.88
CA HIS A 245 -9.97 -14.70 -1.48
C HIS A 245 -8.58 -14.64 -0.83
N ASN A 246 -8.53 -14.65 0.50
CA ASN A 246 -7.29 -14.70 1.28
C ASN A 246 -6.38 -15.87 0.86
N LYS A 247 -6.93 -17.08 0.72
CA LYS A 247 -6.18 -18.28 0.29
C LYS A 247 -5.63 -18.14 -1.13
N ALA A 248 -6.38 -17.53 -2.03
CA ALA A 248 -5.92 -17.28 -3.40
C ALA A 248 -4.77 -16.26 -3.44
N LEU A 249 -4.87 -15.15 -2.69
CA LEU A 249 -3.80 -14.17 -2.58
C LEU A 249 -2.52 -14.79 -1.98
N GLN A 250 -2.65 -15.63 -0.95
CA GLN A 250 -1.53 -16.41 -0.40
C GLN A 250 -0.89 -17.33 -1.45
N ALA A 251 -1.68 -18.03 -2.27
CA ALA A 251 -1.15 -18.87 -3.35
C ALA A 251 -0.45 -18.04 -4.44
N ALA A 252 -0.99 -16.86 -4.76
CA ALA A 252 -0.41 -15.94 -5.73
C ALA A 252 0.92 -15.34 -5.26
N LEU A 253 1.08 -15.06 -3.97
CA LEU A 253 2.37 -14.68 -3.37
C LEU A 253 3.38 -15.83 -3.42
N SER A 254 2.93 -17.05 -3.10
CA SER A 254 3.78 -18.25 -3.08
C SER A 254 4.31 -18.60 -4.47
N SER A 255 3.49 -18.40 -5.51
CA SER A 255 3.85 -18.63 -6.92
C SER A 255 4.57 -17.45 -7.58
N GLY A 256 4.69 -16.29 -6.92
CA GLY A 256 5.34 -15.10 -7.45
C GLY A 256 4.49 -14.29 -8.45
N VAL A 257 3.18 -14.60 -8.56
CA VAL A 257 2.20 -13.77 -9.29
C VAL A 257 2.07 -12.40 -8.63
N LEU A 258 2.05 -12.36 -7.29
CA LEU A 258 2.13 -11.14 -6.48
C LEU A 258 3.53 -11.00 -5.89
N GLN A 259 4.01 -9.76 -5.78
CA GLN A 259 5.46 -9.50 -5.62
C GLN A 259 5.88 -9.30 -4.18
N LEU A 260 5.06 -8.60 -3.39
CA LEU A 260 5.39 -8.15 -2.05
C LEU A 260 4.12 -7.97 -1.21
N VAL A 261 4.25 -7.62 0.06
CA VAL A 261 3.12 -7.37 0.96
C VAL A 261 3.24 -5.97 1.58
N GLY A 262 2.15 -5.22 1.60
CA GLY A 262 2.02 -3.96 2.36
C GLY A 262 0.99 -4.09 3.49
N THR A 263 0.78 -3.02 4.27
CA THR A 263 -0.26 -3.03 5.31
C THR A 263 -1.48 -2.19 4.98
N ASP A 264 -1.33 -1.13 4.19
CA ASP A 264 -2.32 -0.05 4.06
C ASP A 264 -2.72 0.49 5.44
N HIS A 265 -1.71 0.69 6.29
CA HIS A 265 -1.92 1.13 7.67
C HIS A 265 -2.52 2.54 7.67
N CYS A 266 -3.80 2.63 8.04
CA CYS A 266 -4.54 3.87 8.15
C CYS A 266 -5.54 3.74 9.31
N ALA A 267 -5.08 4.01 10.53
CA ALA A 267 -5.78 3.59 11.72
C ALA A 267 -6.65 4.71 12.32
N PHE A 268 -7.88 4.35 12.71
CA PHE A 268 -8.86 5.24 13.34
C PHE A 268 -9.44 4.58 14.58
N THR A 269 -9.71 5.37 15.62
CA THR A 269 -10.36 4.91 16.87
C THR A 269 -11.82 4.55 16.64
N SER A 270 -12.42 3.79 17.57
CA SER A 270 -13.87 3.50 17.54
C SER A 270 -14.72 4.77 17.53
N THR A 271 -14.26 5.82 18.21
CA THR A 271 -14.93 7.13 18.26
C THR A 271 -14.94 7.80 16.88
N GLN A 272 -13.80 7.77 16.16
CA GLN A 272 -13.73 8.28 14.79
C GLN A 272 -14.57 7.43 13.82
N LYS A 273 -14.54 6.10 13.96
CA LYS A 273 -15.36 5.18 13.16
C LYS A 273 -16.87 5.41 13.36
N SER A 274 -17.28 5.83 14.56
CA SER A 274 -18.67 6.12 14.92
C SER A 274 -19.27 7.33 14.20
N PHE A 275 -18.49 8.14 13.47
CA PHE A 275 -19.04 9.19 12.61
C PHE A 275 -19.98 8.67 11.52
N GLY A 276 -19.88 7.38 11.16
CA GLY A 276 -20.78 6.71 10.23
C GLY A 276 -21.72 5.69 10.87
N ILE A 277 -22.07 5.84 12.14
CA ILE A 277 -22.97 4.90 12.84
C ILE A 277 -24.33 4.73 12.14
N ASP A 278 -24.85 5.82 11.56
CA ASP A 278 -26.12 5.82 10.81
C ASP A 278 -25.91 5.77 9.27
N ASP A 279 -24.66 5.77 8.80
CA ASP A 279 -24.34 5.85 7.37
C ASP A 279 -22.90 5.38 7.12
N PHE A 280 -22.74 4.15 6.63
CA PHE A 280 -21.43 3.55 6.38
C PHE A 280 -20.51 4.38 5.47
N ARG A 281 -21.06 5.24 4.61
CA ARG A 281 -20.28 6.10 3.69
C ARG A 281 -19.48 7.16 4.45
N LYS A 282 -19.85 7.45 5.69
CA LYS A 282 -19.18 8.42 6.57
C LYS A 282 -18.16 7.78 7.52
N ILE A 283 -18.05 6.45 7.54
CA ILE A 283 -17.03 5.76 8.33
C ILE A 283 -15.65 6.06 7.70
N PRO A 284 -14.69 6.63 8.46
CA PRO A 284 -13.30 6.75 8.00
C PRO A 284 -12.75 5.40 7.55
N ASN A 285 -12.21 5.33 6.34
CA ASN A 285 -11.75 4.09 5.72
C ASN A 285 -10.30 3.79 6.09
N GLY A 286 -10.02 2.59 6.60
CA GLY A 286 -8.67 2.15 6.95
C GLY A 286 -8.64 1.18 8.14
N VAL A 287 -7.60 0.35 8.21
CA VAL A 287 -7.38 -0.67 9.25
C VAL A 287 -5.99 -0.51 9.90
N ASN A 288 -5.84 -1.11 11.09
CA ASN A 288 -4.59 -1.12 11.85
C ASN A 288 -3.75 -2.39 11.55
N ALA A 289 -2.45 -2.32 11.84
CA ALA A 289 -1.51 -3.47 11.79
C ALA A 289 -0.33 -3.36 12.79
N ILE A 290 -0.28 -2.21 13.48
CA ILE A 290 0.84 -1.49 14.10
C ILE A 290 0.15 -0.56 15.14
N HIS A 291 0.72 -0.29 16.32
CA HIS A 291 0.29 0.85 17.16
C HIS A 291 1.27 1.29 18.29
N PHE A 292 1.23 2.60 18.63
CA PHE A 292 1.94 3.36 19.68
C PHE A 292 2.37 2.63 20.99
N LEU A 293 3.44 3.16 21.59
CA LEU A 293 4.16 2.63 22.75
C LEU A 293 3.79 3.32 24.08
N ILE A 294 3.47 2.52 25.10
CA ILE A 294 4.14 2.43 26.43
C ILE A 294 3.59 1.15 27.08
N LEU A 295 4.49 0.23 27.40
CA LEU A 295 4.23 -1.11 27.96
C LEU A 295 3.46 -2.10 27.08
N LEU A 296 4.23 -2.79 26.23
CA LEU A 296 4.20 -4.25 26.02
C LEU A 296 2.98 -4.85 25.26
N MET A 297 3.29 -5.35 24.05
CA MET A 297 2.66 -6.46 23.31
C MET A 297 1.56 -6.12 22.29
N MET A 298 0.97 -4.92 22.33
CA MET A 298 -0.01 -4.43 21.34
C MET A 298 0.52 -4.30 19.90
N GLU A 299 1.84 -4.12 19.72
CA GLU A 299 2.40 -3.23 18.69
C GLU A 299 2.80 -3.90 17.36
N LYS A 300 3.07 -5.23 17.36
CA LYS A 300 4.22 -5.81 16.66
C LYS A 300 3.94 -6.61 15.36
N GLN A 301 2.73 -6.55 14.82
CA GLN A 301 2.08 -7.80 14.44
C GLN A 301 2.30 -8.30 13.00
N TRP A 302 2.50 -7.42 12.02
CA TRP A 302 2.23 -7.77 10.61
C TRP A 302 3.21 -8.79 10.01
N MET A 303 4.51 -8.63 10.25
CA MET A 303 5.58 -9.55 9.83
C MET A 303 5.43 -10.94 10.49
N HIS A 304 5.04 -10.98 11.77
CA HIS A 304 4.75 -12.24 12.47
C HIS A 304 3.56 -12.98 11.88
N LEU A 305 2.51 -12.25 11.51
CA LEU A 305 1.32 -12.85 10.89
C LEU A 305 1.64 -13.44 9.50
N VAL A 306 2.46 -12.76 8.70
CA VAL A 306 2.92 -13.30 7.41
C VAL A 306 3.81 -14.52 7.63
N TRP A 307 4.74 -14.48 8.60
CA TRP A 307 5.57 -15.65 8.97
C TRP A 307 4.71 -16.84 9.39
N HIS A 308 3.83 -16.66 10.36
CA HIS A 308 2.96 -17.71 10.87
C HIS A 308 2.03 -18.28 9.78
N THR A 309 1.42 -17.41 8.97
CA THR A 309 0.43 -17.83 7.97
C THR A 309 1.09 -18.52 6.77
N MET A 310 2.30 -18.11 6.39
CA MET A 310 2.90 -18.52 5.12
C MET A 310 4.15 -19.39 5.28
N VAL A 311 5.02 -19.11 6.25
CA VAL A 311 6.26 -19.87 6.48
C VAL A 311 5.98 -21.11 7.32
N GLU A 312 5.35 -20.94 8.49
CA GLU A 312 5.05 -22.07 9.39
C GLU A 312 4.07 -23.08 8.76
N SER A 313 3.17 -22.61 7.89
CA SER A 313 2.25 -23.47 7.15
C SER A 313 2.90 -24.20 5.96
N GLY A 314 4.17 -23.91 5.65
CA GLY A 314 4.91 -24.51 4.54
C GLY A 314 4.58 -23.96 3.15
N LYS A 315 3.84 -22.85 3.04
CA LYS A 315 3.48 -22.24 1.75
C LYS A 315 4.66 -21.53 1.08
N ILE A 316 5.54 -20.92 1.87
CA ILE A 316 6.74 -20.24 1.39
C ILE A 316 7.95 -20.59 2.25
N SER A 317 9.15 -20.48 1.68
CA SER A 317 10.41 -20.58 2.43
C SER A 317 10.74 -19.27 3.16
N PRO A 318 11.63 -19.29 4.17
CA PRO A 318 12.16 -18.07 4.80
C PRO A 318 12.82 -17.10 3.79
N THR A 319 13.42 -17.61 2.71
CA THR A 319 13.97 -16.77 1.63
C THR A 319 12.87 -16.02 0.89
N ASN A 320 11.74 -16.69 0.60
CA ASN A 320 10.59 -16.03 0.00
C ASN A 320 9.95 -15.02 0.97
N TYR A 321 9.94 -15.29 2.27
CA TYR A 321 9.51 -14.32 3.27
C TYR A 321 10.34 -13.02 3.21
N VAL A 322 11.67 -13.12 3.15
CA VAL A 322 12.56 -11.94 2.97
C VAL A 322 12.25 -11.21 1.68
N ARG A 323 12.09 -11.95 0.56
CA ARG A 323 11.72 -11.37 -0.73
C ARG A 323 10.44 -10.53 -0.63
N LEU A 324 9.38 -11.09 -0.05
CA LEU A 324 8.04 -10.50 0.02
C LEU A 324 7.96 -9.30 0.98
N THR A 325 8.74 -9.29 2.05
CA THR A 325 8.64 -8.29 3.12
C THR A 325 9.70 -7.19 3.05
N SER A 326 10.73 -7.34 2.23
CA SER A 326 11.82 -6.35 2.17
C SER A 326 12.47 -6.23 0.79
N THR A 327 13.12 -7.29 0.28
CA THR A 327 13.98 -7.21 -0.91
C THR A 327 13.23 -6.77 -2.17
N GLU A 328 12.04 -7.30 -2.42
CA GLU A 328 11.29 -6.96 -3.63
C GLU A 328 10.82 -5.50 -3.61
N CYS A 329 10.35 -5.02 -2.44
CA CYS A 329 10.02 -3.61 -2.22
C CYS A 329 11.23 -2.71 -2.50
N ALA A 330 12.40 -3.04 -1.94
CA ALA A 330 13.63 -2.29 -2.16
C ALA A 330 14.05 -2.24 -3.64
N ARG A 331 13.84 -3.33 -4.40
CA ARG A 331 14.14 -3.37 -5.84
C ARG A 331 13.16 -2.54 -6.66
N ILE A 332 11.86 -2.66 -6.38
CA ILE A 332 10.80 -1.94 -7.11
C ILE A 332 10.99 -0.43 -6.99
N PHE A 333 11.27 0.05 -5.77
CA PHE A 333 11.46 1.46 -5.47
C PHE A 333 12.93 1.92 -5.55
N ASN A 334 13.80 1.10 -6.16
CA ASN A 334 15.17 1.47 -6.54
C ASN A 334 16.12 1.86 -5.39
N ILE A 335 15.96 1.21 -4.24
CA ILE A 335 16.78 1.41 -3.03
C ILE A 335 17.56 0.14 -2.61
N TYR A 336 17.53 -0.91 -3.45
CA TYR A 336 18.36 -2.10 -3.28
C TYR A 336 19.78 -1.89 -3.87
N PRO A 337 20.87 -2.37 -3.25
CA PRO A 337 20.94 -3.18 -2.02
C PRO A 337 21.10 -2.35 -0.74
N ARG A 338 20.95 -1.01 -0.78
CA ARG A 338 21.06 -0.18 0.43
C ARG A 338 20.06 -0.63 1.50
N LYS A 339 18.81 -0.89 1.10
CA LYS A 339 17.75 -1.49 1.94
C LYS A 339 17.41 -2.90 1.43
N GLY A 340 16.79 -3.70 2.30
CA GLY A 340 16.28 -5.04 1.94
C GLY A 340 17.36 -6.08 1.64
N ALA A 341 18.59 -5.89 2.11
CA ALA A 341 19.71 -6.80 1.95
C ALA A 341 20.58 -6.85 3.21
N THR A 342 21.18 -8.02 3.49
CA THR A 342 22.25 -8.18 4.48
C THR A 342 23.56 -8.42 3.76
N LEU A 343 24.11 -7.35 3.18
CA LEU A 343 25.36 -7.36 2.42
C LEU A 343 26.32 -6.29 2.97
N ALA A 344 27.61 -6.46 2.74
CA ALA A 344 28.58 -5.41 3.07
C ALA A 344 28.24 -4.13 2.28
N GLY A 345 28.12 -3.00 2.99
CA GLY A 345 27.74 -1.70 2.43
C GLY A 345 26.23 -1.39 2.43
N SER A 346 25.37 -2.35 2.78
CA SER A 346 23.94 -2.09 3.05
C SER A 346 23.75 -1.35 4.38
N ASP A 347 22.64 -0.64 4.52
CA ASP A 347 22.26 -0.06 5.81
C ASP A 347 22.02 -1.18 6.82
N ALA A 348 22.46 -0.97 8.06
CA ALA A 348 22.33 -1.95 9.15
C ALA A 348 20.90 -1.96 9.73
N ASP A 349 19.96 -2.33 8.87
CA ASP A 349 18.54 -2.54 9.15
C ASP A 349 18.25 -4.04 9.17
N ILE A 350 18.30 -4.63 10.36
CA ILE A 350 18.38 -6.08 10.57
C ILE A 350 17.41 -6.49 11.67
N ILE A 351 16.73 -7.62 11.47
CA ILE A 351 15.94 -8.28 12.50
C ILE A 351 16.52 -9.62 12.93
N ILE A 352 16.35 -9.94 14.21
CA ILE A 352 16.53 -11.26 14.79
C ILE A 352 15.13 -11.81 15.07
N LEU A 353 14.74 -12.83 14.32
CA LEU A 353 13.45 -13.50 14.43
C LEU A 353 13.69 -14.91 14.99
N ASP A 354 13.01 -15.23 16.09
CA ASP A 354 12.97 -16.59 16.63
C ASP A 354 11.73 -17.31 16.07
N PRO A 355 11.91 -18.34 15.20
CA PRO A 355 10.80 -19.09 14.61
C PRO A 355 10.03 -19.92 15.66
N ASN A 356 10.64 -20.25 16.80
CA ASN A 356 10.02 -21.08 17.83
C ASN A 356 9.26 -20.26 18.88
N SER A 357 9.60 -18.98 19.02
CA SER A 357 8.93 -18.06 19.93
C SER A 357 7.50 -17.80 19.49
N SER A 358 6.58 -17.78 20.45
CA SER A 358 5.15 -17.54 20.21
C SER A 358 4.77 -16.09 20.48
N PHE A 359 3.68 -15.66 19.85
CA PHE A 359 3.09 -14.35 20.08
C PHE A 359 1.56 -14.45 20.19
N GLU A 360 0.97 -13.46 20.86
CA GLU A 360 -0.47 -13.24 20.94
C GLU A 360 -0.75 -11.75 20.78
N ILE A 361 -1.78 -11.42 20.01
CA ILE A 361 -2.20 -10.04 19.75
C ILE A 361 -3.34 -9.71 20.70
N THR A 362 -3.14 -8.80 21.67
CA THR A 362 -4.27 -8.34 22.48
C THR A 362 -4.12 -6.90 22.99
N THR A 363 -5.28 -6.29 23.28
CA THR A 363 -5.49 -4.99 23.94
C THR A 363 -5.17 -5.03 25.45
N ARG A 364 -5.71 -4.10 26.25
CA ARG A 364 -5.64 -4.00 27.73
C ARG A 364 -4.29 -3.57 28.31
N SER A 365 -3.17 -3.75 27.61
CA SER A 365 -1.90 -3.04 27.90
C SER A 365 -1.97 -1.58 27.40
N HIS A 366 -2.97 -0.84 27.90
CA HIS A 366 -3.69 0.12 27.08
C HIS A 366 -3.24 1.59 27.18
N HIS A 367 -1.93 1.85 27.03
CA HIS A 367 -1.43 3.21 26.75
C HIS A 367 -1.57 3.60 25.25
N SER A 368 -2.05 2.67 24.44
CA SER A 368 -2.44 2.79 23.03
C SER A 368 -3.41 3.95 22.78
N ARG A 369 -3.18 4.77 21.74
CA ARG A 369 -4.17 5.73 21.20
C ARG A 369 -5.30 5.02 20.44
N LEU A 370 -5.07 3.84 19.88
CA LEU A 370 -6.12 2.98 19.32
C LEU A 370 -6.78 2.11 20.40
N ASP A 371 -8.09 1.98 20.29
CA ASP A 371 -8.93 1.18 21.19
C ASP A 371 -9.36 -0.16 20.56
N THR A 372 -9.03 -0.41 19.29
CA THR A 372 -9.41 -1.63 18.56
C THR A 372 -8.24 -2.21 17.76
N ASN A 373 -8.28 -3.53 17.52
CA ASN A 373 -7.37 -4.24 16.63
C ASN A 373 -8.15 -5.25 15.78
N VAL A 374 -7.94 -5.27 14.46
CA VAL A 374 -8.58 -6.25 13.56
C VAL A 374 -8.04 -7.67 13.71
N PHE A 375 -6.84 -7.83 14.28
CA PHE A 375 -6.17 -9.11 14.54
C PHE A 375 -6.25 -9.56 16.02
N GLU A 376 -7.14 -8.97 16.80
CA GLU A 376 -7.31 -9.25 18.23
C GLU A 376 -7.50 -10.76 18.51
N GLY A 377 -6.76 -11.30 19.48
CA GLY A 377 -6.83 -12.69 19.94
C GLY A 377 -6.06 -13.70 19.08
N MET A 378 -5.49 -13.29 17.94
CA MET A 378 -4.70 -14.18 17.10
C MET A 378 -3.39 -14.57 17.80
N LYS A 379 -3.04 -15.85 17.70
CA LYS A 379 -1.80 -16.41 18.24
C LYS A 379 -1.00 -17.07 17.13
N GLY A 380 0.32 -17.05 17.23
CA GLY A 380 1.18 -17.65 16.22
C GLY A 380 2.60 -17.91 16.71
N LYS A 381 3.46 -18.27 15.76
CA LYS A 381 4.90 -18.50 15.94
C LYS A 381 5.70 -17.60 15.00
N GLY A 382 6.96 -17.35 15.34
CA GLY A 382 7.85 -16.47 14.58
C GLY A 382 7.79 -15.05 15.09
N LYS A 383 8.45 -14.82 16.23
CA LYS A 383 8.51 -13.50 16.89
C LYS A 383 9.84 -12.81 16.54
N VAL A 384 9.77 -11.53 16.18
CA VAL A 384 10.92 -10.64 16.13
C VAL A 384 11.30 -10.28 17.57
N GLU A 385 12.49 -10.69 17.97
CA GLU A 385 13.03 -10.46 19.32
C GLU A 385 13.89 -9.21 19.37
N VAL A 386 14.61 -8.93 18.28
CA VAL A 386 15.49 -7.77 18.17
C VAL A 386 15.30 -7.08 16.83
N THR A 387 15.15 -5.76 16.86
CA THR A 387 15.19 -4.91 15.66
C THR A 387 16.37 -3.96 15.78
N ILE A 388 17.20 -3.95 14.73
CA ILE A 388 18.32 -3.04 14.55
C ILE A 388 17.95 -2.11 13.39
N ALA A 389 17.97 -0.79 13.62
CA ALA A 389 17.69 0.21 12.59
C ALA A 389 18.82 1.25 12.56
N GLY A 390 19.41 1.47 11.39
CA GLY A 390 20.57 2.34 11.22
C GLY A 390 21.76 1.93 12.11
N GLY A 391 21.93 0.62 12.37
CA GLY A 391 23.00 0.08 13.22
C GLY A 391 22.78 0.23 14.73
N ARG A 392 21.59 0.65 15.17
CA ARG A 392 21.23 0.78 16.59
C ARG A 392 20.17 -0.25 16.95
N ILE A 393 20.34 -0.93 18.09
CA ILE A 393 19.28 -1.78 18.65
C ILE A 393 18.15 -0.87 19.12
N VAL A 394 17.04 -0.88 18.39
CA VAL A 394 15.86 -0.06 18.68
C VAL A 394 14.74 -0.85 19.32
N TRP A 395 14.79 -2.18 19.27
CA TRP A 395 13.84 -3.07 19.93
C TRP A 395 14.59 -4.28 20.46
N GLU A 396 14.44 -4.61 21.74
CA GLU A 396 15.03 -5.78 22.39
C GLU A 396 14.36 -6.02 23.75
N ASN A 397 14.15 -7.28 24.15
CA ASN A 397 13.54 -7.65 25.45
C ASN A 397 12.19 -6.97 25.69
N ASP A 398 11.41 -6.85 24.63
CA ASP A 398 10.13 -6.13 24.61
C ASP A 398 10.23 -4.65 25.04
N GLN A 399 11.41 -4.04 24.91
CA GLN A 399 11.65 -2.61 25.16
C GLN A 399 12.02 -1.90 23.86
N LEU A 400 11.28 -0.85 23.52
CA LEU A 400 11.61 0.03 22.40
C LEU A 400 12.55 1.16 22.87
N LYS A 401 13.64 1.35 22.15
CA LYS A 401 14.75 2.27 22.42
C LYS A 401 14.92 3.22 21.23
N VAL A 402 13.93 4.10 21.02
CA VAL A 402 13.89 5.01 19.86
C VAL A 402 13.94 6.48 20.29
N VAL A 403 14.48 7.32 19.41
CA VAL A 403 14.57 8.77 19.62
C VAL A 403 13.77 9.46 18.50
N PRO A 404 12.82 10.35 18.83
CA PRO A 404 12.13 11.18 17.84
C PRO A 404 13.12 11.96 16.97
N GLY A 405 12.84 12.05 15.67
CA GLY A 405 13.70 12.72 14.69
C GLY A 405 14.97 11.96 14.30
N SER A 406 15.12 10.69 14.73
CA SER A 406 16.28 9.86 14.33
C SER A 406 16.09 9.08 13.02
N GLY A 407 14.88 9.08 12.46
CA GLY A 407 14.59 8.54 11.14
C GLY A 407 15.13 9.42 10.01
N LYS A 408 15.51 8.81 8.89
CA LYS A 408 16.01 9.54 7.71
C LYS A 408 15.07 9.38 6.53
N TYR A 409 14.88 10.48 5.80
CA TYR A 409 14.26 10.43 4.49
C TYR A 409 15.19 9.71 3.51
N ILE A 410 14.64 8.73 2.79
CA ILE A 410 15.33 7.92 1.79
C ILE A 410 14.83 8.36 0.42
N GLU A 411 15.68 9.09 -0.30
CA GLU A 411 15.45 9.42 -1.70
C GLU A 411 15.45 8.15 -2.56
N MET A 412 14.45 8.00 -3.42
CA MET A 412 14.21 6.88 -4.30
C MET A 412 14.48 7.30 -5.75
N PRO A 413 15.61 6.90 -6.35
CA PRO A 413 15.97 7.33 -7.70
C PRO A 413 15.00 6.81 -8.77
N PRO A 414 14.73 7.57 -9.85
CA PRO A 414 13.92 7.10 -10.97
C PRO A 414 14.62 5.99 -11.77
N PHE A 415 13.91 5.46 -12.77
CA PHE A 415 14.39 4.43 -13.70
C PHE A 415 14.87 3.16 -12.98
N SER A 416 14.01 2.59 -12.13
CA SER A 416 14.27 1.27 -11.53
C SER A 416 14.38 0.18 -12.61
N TYR A 417 14.78 -1.03 -12.24
CA TYR A 417 14.89 -2.18 -13.16
C TYR A 417 13.60 -2.44 -13.96
N LEU A 418 12.45 -1.97 -13.49
CA LEU A 418 11.18 -2.04 -14.18
C LEU A 418 11.16 -1.23 -15.49
N PHE A 419 12.08 -0.29 -15.69
CA PHE A 419 12.21 0.54 -16.89
C PHE A 419 13.20 -0.03 -17.92
N ASP A 420 13.98 -1.05 -17.56
CA ASP A 420 15.03 -1.60 -18.42
C ASP A 420 14.49 -2.10 -19.75
N GLY A 421 14.92 -1.51 -20.86
CA GLY A 421 14.52 -1.92 -22.21
C GLY A 421 13.11 -1.48 -22.65
N ILE A 422 12.42 -0.62 -21.91
CA ILE A 422 11.15 -0.02 -22.37
C ILE A 422 11.36 0.76 -23.68
N GLU A 423 12.42 1.57 -23.77
CA GLU A 423 12.74 2.33 -24.97
C GLU A 423 12.97 1.44 -26.20
N LYS A 424 13.55 0.25 -26.01
CA LYS A 424 13.73 -0.74 -27.09
C LYS A 424 12.39 -1.30 -27.56
N ALA A 425 11.46 -1.55 -26.63
CA ALA A 425 10.11 -1.99 -26.96
C ALA A 425 9.33 -0.89 -27.70
N ASP A 426 9.47 0.36 -27.28
CA ASP A 426 8.87 1.52 -27.96
C ASP A 426 9.41 1.70 -29.37
N ALA A 427 10.74 1.67 -29.54
CA ALA A 427 11.37 1.78 -30.85
C ALA A 427 10.89 0.66 -31.79
N LYS A 428 10.78 -0.57 -31.28
CA LYS A 428 10.23 -1.69 -32.04
C LYS A 428 8.77 -1.44 -32.44
N TYR A 429 7.93 -0.99 -31.52
CA TYR A 429 6.53 -0.65 -31.81
C TYR A 429 6.43 0.44 -32.88
N LEU A 430 7.14 1.56 -32.72
CA LEU A 430 7.16 2.67 -33.68
C LEU A 430 7.65 2.22 -35.06
N SER A 431 8.69 1.39 -35.13
CA SER A 431 9.20 0.83 -36.39
C SER A 431 8.23 -0.13 -37.07
N SER A 432 7.31 -0.75 -36.31
CA SER A 432 6.28 -1.63 -36.85
C SER A 432 5.06 -0.88 -37.40
N LEU A 433 4.97 0.43 -37.17
CA LEU A 433 3.87 1.24 -37.68
C LEU A 433 3.97 1.37 -39.19
N HIS A 434 2.98 0.84 -39.90
CA HIS A 434 2.79 1.09 -41.33
C HIS A 434 2.11 2.46 -41.57
N ALA A 435 2.65 3.54 -40.99
CA ALA A 435 2.07 4.88 -40.99
C ALA A 435 3.12 6.02 -41.04
N PRO A 436 2.78 7.22 -41.56
CA PRO A 436 1.54 7.50 -42.27
C PRO A 436 1.52 6.78 -43.62
N VAL A 437 0.36 6.21 -43.97
CA VAL A 437 0.14 5.65 -45.31
C VAL A 437 0.23 6.80 -46.29
N LYS A 438 1.12 6.71 -47.29
CA LYS A 438 1.14 7.66 -48.40
C LYS A 438 -0.14 7.48 -49.21
N ARG A 439 -1.12 8.35 -48.99
CA ARG A 439 -2.37 8.40 -49.76
C ARG A 439 -2.15 9.31 -50.97
N PHE A 440 -2.53 8.86 -52.16
CA PHE A 440 -2.52 9.72 -53.34
C PHE A 440 -3.58 10.82 -53.16
N ASN A 441 -3.18 12.08 -53.21
CA ASN A 441 -4.14 13.18 -53.33
C ASN A 441 -4.68 13.19 -54.75
N SER A 442 -6.00 13.00 -54.93
CA SER A 442 -6.70 13.11 -56.21
C SER A 442 -6.87 14.58 -56.63
N ALA A 443 -5.76 15.32 -56.69
CA ALA A 443 -5.66 16.63 -57.29
C ALA A 443 -4.68 16.56 -58.46
N THR A 444 -5.05 15.78 -59.47
CA THR A 444 -4.60 15.84 -60.87
C THR A 444 -5.73 15.35 -61.74
#